data_AF-A0A9P7A350-F1
#
_entry.id   AF-A0A9P7A350-F1
#
_cell.length_a   1.000
_cell.length_b   1.000
_cell.length_c   1.000
_cell.angle_alpha   90.00
_cell.angle_beta   90.00
_cell.angle_gamma   90.00
#
_symmetry.space_group_name_H-M   'P 1'
#
loop_
_entity.id
_entity.type
_entity.pdbx_description
1 polymer ?
#
loop_
_entity_poly.entity_id
_entity_poly.type
_entity_poly.pdbx_seq_one_letter_code
_entity_poly.pdbx_strand_id
1 'polypeptide(L)'
;VIPAEMCNIAPDQRYTGKLPPEFSPMMVKFSSKNPQDRLALISTGINNSITADQRSALDYQNSPFLQDTGITVSPDPISLTGRVLPTPRIHYGNPASSRPVVS
;
A
#
# COMPACT_ATOMS: atom_id res chain seq x y z
N VAL A 1 -24.78 33.74 -10.17
CA VAL A 1 -24.09 33.44 -8.90
C VAL A 1 -24.99 32.51 -8.11
N ILE A 2 -24.49 31.35 -7.67
CA ILE A 2 -25.26 30.39 -6.86
C ILE A 2 -24.81 30.56 -5.40
N PRO A 3 -25.72 30.68 -4.41
CA PRO A 3 -25.37 30.73 -3.00
C PRO A 3 -24.65 29.45 -2.54
N ALA A 4 -23.65 29.60 -1.66
CA ALA A 4 -22.83 28.48 -1.20
C ALA A 4 -23.64 27.44 -0.42
N GLU A 5 -24.72 27.87 0.23
CA GLU A 5 -25.63 27.06 1.03
C GLU A 5 -26.45 26.08 0.17
N MET A 6 -26.56 26.35 -1.15
CA MET A 6 -27.19 25.45 -2.11
C MET A 6 -26.21 24.56 -2.86
N CYS A 7 -24.91 24.67 -2.58
CA CYS A 7 -23.86 23.90 -3.24
C CYS A 7 -23.40 22.73 -2.37
N ASN A 8 -23.28 21.55 -2.98
CA ASN A 8 -22.65 20.38 -2.37
C ASN A 8 -21.31 20.08 -3.06
N ILE A 9 -20.35 19.56 -2.30
CA ILE A 9 -19.10 19.07 -2.86
C ILE A 9 -19.42 17.79 -3.63
N ALA A 10 -18.99 17.71 -4.89
CA ALA A 10 -19.19 16.50 -5.67
C ALA A 10 -18.41 15.33 -5.02
N PRO A 11 -18.96 14.11 -5.01
CA PRO A 11 -18.26 12.96 -4.47
C PRO A 11 -16.97 12.65 -5.25
N ASP A 12 -16.10 11.85 -4.66
CA ASP A 12 -14.88 11.31 -5.29
C ASP A 12 -13.86 12.35 -5.76
N GLN A 13 -13.91 13.57 -5.21
CA GLN A 13 -12.90 14.59 -5.45
C GLN A 13 -11.65 14.33 -4.60
N ARG A 14 -10.53 14.05 -5.27
CA ARG A 14 -9.23 13.91 -4.61
C ARG A 14 -8.77 15.25 -4.03
N TYR A 15 -8.45 15.27 -2.74
CA TYR A 15 -7.78 16.40 -2.11
C TYR A 15 -6.31 16.52 -2.56
N THR A 16 -5.92 17.69 -3.07
CA THR A 16 -4.57 17.96 -3.61
C THR A 16 -3.72 18.83 -2.69
N GLY A 17 -4.32 19.45 -1.68
CA GLY A 17 -3.63 20.31 -0.72
C GLY A 17 -2.73 19.51 0.23
N LYS A 18 -1.85 20.23 0.93
CA LYS A 18 -1.12 19.64 2.06
C LYS A 18 -2.12 19.31 3.17
N LEU A 19 -2.10 18.06 3.61
CA LEU A 19 -2.94 17.64 4.73
C LEU A 19 -2.56 18.47 5.98
N PRO A 20 -3.54 19.06 6.69
CA PRO A 20 -3.26 19.76 7.93
C PRO A 20 -2.56 18.86 8.96
N PRO A 21 -1.69 19.42 9.81
CA PRO A 21 -0.87 18.64 10.74
C PRO A 21 -1.71 17.82 11.73
N GLU A 22 -2.91 18.27 12.08
CA GLU A 22 -3.84 17.57 12.97
C GLU A 22 -4.39 16.26 12.38
N PHE A 23 -4.53 16.15 11.06
CA PHE A 23 -5.01 14.94 10.39
C PHE A 23 -3.89 13.99 9.97
N SER A 24 -2.64 14.47 9.95
CA SER A 24 -1.48 13.69 9.51
C SER A 24 -1.26 12.39 10.32
N PRO A 25 -1.36 12.38 11.67
CA PRO A 25 -1.23 11.14 12.45
C PRO A 25 -2.32 10.12 12.11
N MET A 26 -3.55 10.57 11.86
CA MET A 26 -4.64 9.69 11.46
C MET A 26 -4.39 9.07 10.08
N MET A 27 -3.89 9.86 9.12
CA MET A 27 -3.54 9.36 7.79
C MET A 27 -2.41 8.33 7.85
N VAL A 28 -1.36 8.57 8.66
CA VAL A 28 -0.27 7.61 8.86
C VAL A 28 -0.80 6.31 9.48
N LYS A 29 -1.62 6.42 10.53
CA LYS A 29 -2.24 5.24 11.18
C LYS A 29 -3.16 4.47 10.23
N PHE A 30 -3.92 5.17 9.39
CA PHE A 30 -4.81 4.57 8.41
C PHE A 30 -4.03 3.83 7.30
N SER A 31 -2.97 4.45 6.79
CA SER A 31 -2.17 3.93 5.67
C SER A 31 -1.18 2.82 6.08
N SER A 32 -0.70 2.85 7.32
CA SER A 32 0.26 1.87 7.83
C SER A 32 -0.45 0.56 8.20
N LYS A 33 -0.06 -0.54 7.56
CA LYS A 33 -0.55 -1.89 7.85
C LYS A 33 0.62 -2.85 8.05
N ASN A 34 0.45 -3.84 8.92
CA ASN A 34 1.45 -4.90 9.09
C ASN A 34 1.60 -5.70 7.79
N PRO A 35 2.76 -6.33 7.55
CA PRO A 35 2.99 -7.07 6.30
C PRO A 35 1.93 -8.14 6.01
N GLN A 36 1.50 -8.90 7.03
CA GLN A 36 0.49 -9.94 6.89
C GLN A 36 -0.88 -9.36 6.55
N ASP A 37 -1.31 -8.31 7.27
CA ASP A 37 -2.58 -7.62 7.02
C ASP A 37 -2.60 -7.00 5.61
N ARG A 38 -1.47 -6.44 5.18
CA ARG A 38 -1.32 -5.86 3.84
C ARG A 38 -1.41 -6.93 2.75
N LEU A 39 -0.77 -8.09 2.95
CA LEU A 39 -0.85 -9.21 2.00
C LEU A 39 -2.28 -9.72 1.89
N ALA A 40 -2.97 -9.91 3.02
CA ALA A 40 -4.38 -10.31 3.03
C ALA A 40 -5.27 -9.30 2.28
N LEU A 41 -5.10 -7.99 2.52
CA LEU A 41 -5.84 -6.95 1.79
C LEU A 41 -5.62 -7.00 0.27
N ILE A 42 -4.39 -7.24 -0.17
CA ILE A 42 -4.07 -7.39 -1.59
C ILE A 42 -4.76 -8.64 -2.15
N SER A 43 -4.63 -9.78 -1.47
CA SER A 43 -5.27 -11.04 -1.88
C SER A 43 -6.80 -10.91 -1.96
N THR A 44 -7.45 -10.28 -0.98
CA THR A 44 -8.89 -10.02 -0.96
C THR A 44 -9.31 -9.10 -2.10
N GLY A 45 -8.52 -8.06 -2.39
CA GLY A 45 -8.80 -7.12 -3.48
C GLY A 45 -8.78 -7.75 -4.87
N ILE A 46 -7.96 -8.78 -5.07
CA ILE A 46 -7.79 -9.50 -6.36
C ILE A 46 -8.77 -10.68 -6.49
N ASN A 47 -9.10 -11.39 -5.41
CA ASN A 47 -9.79 -12.69 -5.45
C ASN A 47 -11.32 -12.64 -5.57
N ASN A 48 -11.89 -11.60 -6.16
CA ASN A 48 -13.35 -11.47 -6.27
C ASN A 48 -14.15 -11.55 -4.95
N SER A 49 -13.48 -11.55 -3.79
CA SER A 49 -14.15 -11.63 -2.50
C SER A 49 -14.75 -10.28 -2.15
N ILE A 50 -16.08 -10.26 -2.04
CA ILE A 50 -16.89 -9.09 -1.72
C ILE A 50 -16.40 -8.49 -0.39
N THR A 51 -15.77 -7.33 -0.45
CA THR A 51 -15.62 -6.49 0.74
C THR A 51 -16.97 -5.85 1.06
N ALA A 52 -17.22 -5.58 2.34
CA ALA A 52 -18.48 -5.01 2.85
C ALA A 52 -18.91 -3.71 2.14
N ASP A 53 -17.99 -3.06 1.44
CA ASP A 53 -18.23 -1.94 0.54
C ASP A 53 -17.87 -2.37 -0.90
N GLN A 54 -18.92 -2.70 -1.66
CA GLN A 54 -19.04 -2.78 -3.12
C GLN A 54 -17.88 -3.33 -3.98
N ARG A 55 -18.16 -4.46 -4.65
CA ARG A 55 -17.39 -5.12 -5.74
C ARG A 55 -15.97 -5.50 -5.35
N SER A 56 -15.48 -6.61 -5.89
CA SER A 56 -14.03 -6.83 -5.87
C SER A 56 -13.36 -5.66 -6.56
N ALA A 57 -12.40 -5.04 -5.88
CA ALA A 57 -11.75 -3.84 -6.39
C ALA A 57 -11.12 -4.10 -7.77
N LEU A 58 -10.71 -5.33 -8.05
CA LEU A 58 -9.96 -5.71 -9.25
C LEU A 58 -10.46 -7.07 -9.80
N ASP A 59 -11.61 -7.09 -10.46
CA ASP A 59 -12.16 -8.28 -11.13
C ASP A 59 -11.50 -8.50 -12.51
N TYR A 60 -10.22 -8.87 -12.50
CA TYR A 60 -9.46 -9.06 -13.74
C TYR A 60 -9.95 -10.23 -14.59
N GLN A 61 -10.48 -11.28 -13.97
CA GLN A 61 -10.93 -12.49 -14.67
C GLN A 61 -12.20 -12.24 -15.50
N ASN A 62 -13.12 -11.41 -15.00
CA ASN A 62 -14.36 -11.08 -15.72
C ASN A 62 -14.26 -9.77 -16.53
N SER A 63 -13.09 -9.14 -16.60
CA SER A 63 -12.92 -7.91 -17.37
C SER A 63 -13.05 -8.20 -18.88
N PRO A 64 -14.05 -7.63 -19.58
CA PRO A 64 -14.25 -7.90 -21.01
C PRO A 64 -13.06 -7.44 -21.86
N PHE A 65 -12.34 -6.40 -21.42
CA PHE A 65 -11.16 -5.89 -22.11
C PHE A 65 -9.95 -6.83 -21.99
N LEU A 66 -9.80 -7.52 -20.86
CA LEU A 66 -8.72 -8.50 -20.69
C LEU A 66 -9.02 -9.78 -21.44
N GLN A 67 -10.28 -10.19 -21.50
CA GLN A 67 -10.73 -11.33 -22.30
C GLN A 67 -10.52 -11.10 -23.81
N ASP A 68 -10.89 -9.91 -24.32
CA ASP A 68 -10.70 -9.55 -25.74
C ASP A 68 -9.22 -9.50 -26.15
N THR A 69 -8.34 -9.11 -25.23
CA THR A 69 -6.89 -9.05 -25.48
C THR A 69 -6.16 -10.37 -25.21
N GLY A 70 -6.85 -11.38 -24.68
CA GLY A 70 -6.26 -12.68 -24.32
C GLY A 70 -5.28 -12.61 -23.13
N ILE A 71 -5.39 -11.59 -22.28
CA ILE A 71 -4.52 -11.41 -21.11
C ILE A 71 -5.12 -12.12 -19.90
N THR A 72 -4.31 -12.96 -19.24
CA THR A 72 -4.69 -13.64 -17.99
C THR A 72 -3.85 -13.13 -16.82
N VAL A 73 -4.49 -12.82 -15.70
CA VAL A 73 -3.83 -12.35 -14.48
C VAL A 73 -3.96 -13.40 -13.38
N SER A 74 -2.83 -13.86 -12.84
CA SER A 74 -2.82 -14.76 -11.69
C SER A 74 -3.31 -14.04 -10.42
N PRO A 75 -4.19 -14.65 -9.61
CA PRO A 75 -4.60 -14.08 -8.34
C PRO A 75 -3.54 -14.20 -7.24
N ASP A 76 -2.59 -15.12 -7.41
CA ASP A 76 -1.61 -15.47 -6.39
C ASP A 76 -0.36 -14.61 -6.47
N PRO A 77 0.20 -14.17 -5.32
CA PRO A 77 1.49 -13.50 -5.26
C PRO A 77 2.64 -14.37 -5.81
N ILE A 78 3.58 -13.73 -6.49
CA ILE A 78 4.78 -14.40 -7.01
C ILE A 78 5.71 -14.79 -5.85
N SER A 79 6.19 -16.04 -5.85
CA SER A 79 7.17 -16.55 -4.89
C SER A 79 8.61 -16.25 -5.34
N LEU A 80 9.45 -15.78 -4.42
CA LEU A 80 10.81 -15.32 -4.68
C LEU A 80 11.77 -15.89 -3.62
N THR A 81 12.96 -16.35 -4.03
CA THR A 81 14.01 -16.75 -3.08
C THR A 81 14.90 -15.56 -2.74
N GLY A 82 14.75 -15.04 -1.51
CA GLY A 82 15.59 -13.96 -0.98
C GLY A 82 16.82 -14.47 -0.22
N ARG A 83 17.79 -13.58 0.04
CA ARG A 83 18.92 -13.83 0.97
C ARG A 83 18.98 -12.72 2.03
N VAL A 84 19.28 -13.10 3.27
CA VAL A 84 19.55 -12.16 4.36
C VAL A 84 21.04 -11.83 4.34
N LEU A 85 21.39 -10.56 4.17
CA LEU A 85 22.77 -10.12 4.23
C LEU A 85 23.24 -10.02 5.69
N PRO A 86 24.50 -10.39 6.00
CA PRO A 86 25.03 -10.23 7.34
C PRO A 86 25.13 -8.74 7.71
N THR A 87 24.81 -8.41 8.96
CA THR A 87 24.95 -7.04 9.49
C THR A 87 26.42 -6.60 9.42
N PRO A 88 26.73 -5.41 8.85
CA PRO A 88 28.10 -4.92 8.79
C PRO A 88 28.62 -4.57 10.18
N ARG A 89 29.92 -4.74 10.41
CA ARG A 89 30.57 -4.30 11.64
C ARG A 89 30.78 -2.80 11.60
N ILE A 90 30.35 -2.09 12.64
CA ILE A 90 30.55 -0.65 12.78
C ILE A 90 31.76 -0.43 13.70
N HIS A 91 32.72 0.35 13.21
CA HIS A 91 33.89 0.81 13.97
C HIS A 91 33.73 2.29 14.28
N TYR A 92 33.79 2.65 15.57
CA TYR A 92 33.80 4.04 16.03
C TYR A 92 35.21 4.42 16.50
N GLY A 93 35.66 5.64 16.21
CA GLY A 93 36.99 6.13 16.59
C GLY A 93 38.11 5.71 15.61
N ASN A 94 39.37 5.81 16.04
CA ASN A 94 40.54 5.47 15.21
C ASN A 94 40.59 3.94 14.97
N PRO A 95 40.71 3.46 13.72
CA PRO A 95 40.72 2.03 13.39
C PRO A 95 41.75 1.20 14.16
N ALA A 96 42.88 1.79 14.57
CA ALA A 96 43.93 1.10 15.33
C ALA A 96 43.55 0.77 16.78
N SER A 97 42.53 1.40 17.35
CA SER A 97 42.10 1.22 18.75
C SER A 97 40.60 0.93 18.91
N SER A 98 39.85 0.81 17.81
CA SER A 98 38.40 0.61 17.85
C SER A 98 38.04 -0.84 18.17
N ARG A 99 37.24 -1.04 19.23
CA ARG A 99 36.60 -2.34 19.50
C ARG A 99 35.33 -2.44 18.65
N PRO A 100 35.04 -3.59 18.02
CA PRO A 100 33.81 -3.76 17.28
C PRO A 100 32.62 -3.61 18.24
N VAL A 101 31.71 -2.71 17.92
CA VAL A 101 30.41 -2.62 18.61
C VAL A 101 29.49 -3.60 17.89
N VAL A 102 29.25 -4.75 18.54
CA VAL A 102 28.22 -5.70 18.09
C VAL A 102 26.89 -5.15 18.60
N SER A 103 25.97 -4.82 17.68
CA SER A 103 24.56 -4.60 18.04
C SER A 103 23.80 -5.91 18.01
#